data_AF-X1T556-F1
#
_entry.id   AF-X1T556-F1
#
_cell.length_a   1.000
_cell.length_b   1.000
_cell.length_c   1.000
_cell.angle_alpha   90.00
_cell.angle_beta   90.00
_cell.angle_gamma   90.00
#
_symmetry.space_group_name_H-M   'P 1'
#
loop_
_entity.id
_entity.type
_entity.pdbx_description
1 polymer ?
#
loop_
_entity_poly.entity_id
_entity_poly.type
_entity_poly.pdbx_seq_one_letter_code
_entity_poly.pdbx_strand_id
1 'polypeptide(L)'
;MAGKFNYEVRHKYPNLFGKDKEVWDRFIQKYPDLFDTVDYSVKIIVGPEILPLWDKKSSDFWDSIAKKTIDVIGRKKNSVTI
;
A
#
# COMPACT_ATOMS: atom_id res chain seq x y z
N MET A 1 7.32 10.11 -0.14
CA MET A 1 6.18 11.03 -0.35
C MET A 1 4.95 10.29 0.15
N ALA A 2 4.45 10.63 1.33
CA ALA A 2 3.19 10.06 1.85
C ALA A 2 2.07 11.08 1.58
N GLY A 3 0.94 10.62 1.05
CA GLY A 3 -0.20 11.49 0.75
C GLY A 3 -1.25 10.80 -0.13
N LYS A 4 -2.48 11.33 -0.07
CA LYS A 4 -3.59 10.93 -0.95
C LYS A 4 -3.33 11.50 -2.34
N PHE A 5 -3.16 10.64 -3.33
CA PHE A 5 -3.04 11.01 -4.74
C PHE A 5 -4.35 10.74 -5.48
N ASN A 6 -4.60 11.47 -6.55
CA ASN A 6 -5.71 11.16 -7.45
C ASN A 6 -5.48 9.79 -8.12
N TYR A 7 -6.56 9.06 -8.35
CA TYR A 7 -6.52 7.81 -9.09
C TYR A 7 -6.49 8.09 -10.59
N GLU A 8 -5.27 8.27 -11.11
CA GLU A 8 -5.01 8.60 -12.51
C GLU A 8 -3.66 8.04 -12.95
N VAL A 9 -3.45 7.94 -14.26
CA VAL A 9 -2.14 7.54 -14.81
C VAL A 9 -1.12 8.64 -14.53
N ARG A 10 0.04 8.28 -13.97
CA ARG A 10 1.10 9.22 -13.59
C ARG A 10 2.41 8.90 -14.29
N HIS A 11 3.17 9.95 -14.58
CA HIS A 11 4.53 9.80 -15.10
C HIS A 11 5.43 9.01 -14.15
N LYS A 12 5.28 9.23 -12.83
CA LYS A 12 6.03 8.58 -11.77
C LYS A 12 5.13 8.20 -10.59
N TYR A 13 5.32 6.99 -10.09
CA TYR A 13 4.67 6.48 -8.88
C TYR A 13 5.70 6.26 -7.76
N PRO A 14 5.33 6.46 -6.48
CA PRO A 14 6.17 6.04 -5.37
C PRO A 14 6.26 4.51 -5.29
N ASN A 15 7.49 3.98 -5.23
CA ASN A 15 7.83 2.56 -5.10
C ASN A 15 7.30 1.57 -6.17
N LEU A 16 6.65 2.04 -7.25
CA LEU A 16 6.36 1.20 -8.42
C LEU A 16 7.38 1.46 -9.53
N PHE A 17 8.05 0.42 -9.99
CA PHE A 17 9.11 0.50 -11.01
C PHE A 17 8.94 -0.56 -12.10
N GLY A 18 9.48 -0.28 -13.29
CA GLY A 18 9.50 -1.23 -14.40
C GLY A 18 8.12 -1.82 -14.72
N LYS A 19 8.02 -3.15 -14.67
CA LYS A 19 6.78 -3.89 -15.00
C LYS A 19 5.62 -3.58 -14.07
N ASP A 20 5.88 -3.30 -12.79
CA ASP A 20 4.81 -3.03 -11.81
C ASP A 20 4.07 -1.73 -12.16
N LYS A 21 4.83 -0.72 -12.62
CA LYS A 21 4.27 0.51 -13.18
C LYS A 21 3.37 0.19 -14.38
N GLU A 22 3.84 -0.61 -15.33
CA GLU A 22 3.07 -0.93 -16.56
C GLU A 22 1.78 -1.71 -16.27
N VAL A 23 1.82 -2.61 -15.29
CA VAL A 23 0.63 -3.33 -14.81
C VAL A 23 -0.34 -2.36 -14.16
N TRP A 24 0.16 -1.46 -13.32
CA TRP A 24 -0.65 -0.45 -12.64
C TRP A 24 -1.30 0.55 -13.62
N ASP A 25 -0.55 1.03 -14.61
CA ASP A 25 -1.07 1.90 -15.68
C ASP A 25 -2.21 1.22 -16.44
N ARG A 26 -2.03 -0.06 -16.82
CA ARG A 26 -3.08 -0.86 -17.47
C ARG A 26 -4.28 -1.08 -16.55
N PHE A 27 -4.07 -1.24 -15.25
CA PHE A 27 -5.14 -1.40 -14.29
C PHE A 27 -6.00 -0.14 -14.17
N ILE A 28 -5.37 1.04 -14.06
CA ILE A 28 -6.06 2.34 -14.03
C ILE A 28 -6.88 2.53 -15.30
N GLN A 29 -6.28 2.25 -16.46
CA GLN A 29 -6.98 2.37 -17.75
C GLN A 29 -8.15 1.40 -17.88
N LYS A 30 -8.02 0.18 -17.36
CA LYS A 30 -9.08 -0.84 -17.40
C LYS A 30 -10.24 -0.50 -16.46
N TYR A 31 -9.96 0.15 -15.34
CA TYR A 31 -10.96 0.47 -14.32
C TYR A 31 -10.83 1.94 -13.87
N PRO A 32 -11.19 2.92 -14.70
CA PRO A 32 -10.93 4.35 -14.44
C PRO A 32 -11.69 4.92 -13.25
N ASP A 33 -12.87 4.38 -12.92
CA ASP A 33 -13.73 4.87 -11.84
C ASP A 33 -13.72 3.94 -10.61
N LEU A 34 -12.71 3.08 -10.50
CA LEU A 34 -12.65 2.12 -9.40
C LEU A 34 -12.41 2.82 -8.06
N PHE A 35 -11.50 3.79 -8.03
CA PHE A 35 -11.13 4.55 -6.84
C PHE A 35 -11.19 6.05 -7.11
N ASP A 36 -11.40 6.84 -6.06
CA ASP A 36 -11.32 8.30 -6.13
C ASP A 36 -9.88 8.77 -5.86
N THR A 37 -9.23 8.12 -4.89
CA THR A 37 -7.86 8.44 -4.47
C THR A 37 -7.08 7.18 -4.12
N VAL A 38 -5.75 7.29 -4.15
CA VAL A 38 -4.81 6.22 -3.82
C VAL A 38 -3.70 6.72 -2.92
N ASP A 39 -3.29 5.92 -1.95
CA ASP A 39 -2.07 6.14 -1.18
C ASP A 39 -0.99 5.18 -1.69
N TYR A 40 0.19 5.70 -2.00
CA TYR A 40 1.33 4.88 -2.38
C TYR A 40 2.30 4.70 -1.22
N SER A 41 3.01 3.56 -1.21
CA SER A 41 4.11 3.29 -0.26
C SER A 41 3.69 3.40 1.21
N VAL A 42 2.54 2.81 1.55
CA VAL A 42 1.99 2.83 2.91
C VAL A 42 2.76 1.85 3.77
N LYS A 43 3.50 2.36 4.76
CA LYS A 43 4.21 1.51 5.72
C LYS A 43 3.21 0.83 6.64
N ILE A 44 3.38 -0.48 6.83
CA ILE A 44 2.63 -1.21 7.86
C ILE A 44 3.28 -0.88 9.20
N ILE A 45 2.70 0.07 9.92
CA ILE A 45 3.09 0.31 11.32
C ILE A 45 2.29 -0.68 12.16
N VAL A 46 2.97 -1.72 12.65
CA VAL A 46 2.41 -2.57 13.71
C VAL A 46 2.56 -1.78 15.01
N GLY A 47 1.45 -1.38 15.61
CA GLY A 47 1.43 -0.61 16.86
C GLY A 47 1.96 -1.42 18.05
N PRO A 48 2.42 -0.76 19.12
CA PRO A 48 3.03 -1.42 20.27
C PRO A 48 1.95 -1.91 21.25
N GLU A 49 1.20 -2.94 20.86
CA GLU A 49 0.55 -3.86 21.81
C GLU A 49 0.71 -5.29 21.29
N ILE A 50 1.95 -5.62 20.97
CA ILE A 50 2.37 -7.01 21.00
C ILE A 50 2.40 -7.36 22.49
N LEU A 51 1.29 -7.91 23.03
CA LEU A 51 1.31 -8.68 24.28
C LEU A 51 2.60 -9.50 24.27
N PRO A 52 3.43 -9.50 25.33
CA PRO A 52 4.79 -10.02 25.28
C PRO A 52 4.74 -11.38 24.59
N LEU A 53 5.22 -11.47 23.35
CA LEU A 53 5.23 -12.73 22.63
C LEU A 53 6.37 -13.50 23.27
N TRP A 54 6.03 -14.47 24.10
CA TRP A 54 6.99 -15.26 24.86
C TRP A 54 7.86 -16.13 23.94
N ASP A 55 7.52 -16.24 22.65
CA ASP A 55 8.29 -16.96 21.65
C ASP A 55 8.97 -16.03 20.61
N LYS A 56 10.28 -16.23 20.45
CA LYS A 56 11.14 -15.47 19.52
C LYS A 56 10.65 -15.56 18.06
N LYS A 57 10.06 -16.70 17.66
CA LYS A 57 9.63 -16.94 16.29
C LYS A 57 8.48 -16.02 15.89
N SER A 58 7.49 -15.85 16.76
CA SER A 58 6.41 -14.90 16.55
C SER A 58 6.93 -13.47 16.53
N SER A 59 7.86 -13.10 17.42
CA SER A 59 8.51 -11.76 17.40
C SER A 59 9.19 -11.49 16.06
N ASP A 60 10.05 -12.40 15.59
CA ASP A 60 10.76 -12.26 14.31
C ASP A 60 9.80 -12.18 13.12
N PHE A 61 8.67 -12.91 13.18
CA PHE A 61 7.62 -12.86 12.18
C PHE A 61 6.91 -11.50 12.15
N TRP A 62 6.50 -10.97 13.30
CA TRP A 62 5.86 -9.66 13.40
C TRP A 62 6.79 -8.52 13.01
N ASP A 63 8.07 -8.60 13.39
CA ASP A 63 9.11 -7.68 12.92
C ASP A 63 9.27 -7.73 11.41
N SER A 64 9.18 -8.93 10.81
CA SER A 64 9.23 -9.07 9.35
C SER A 64 8.03 -8.41 8.67
N ILE A 65 6.84 -8.46 9.29
CA ILE A 65 5.62 -7.84 8.79
C ILE A 65 5.66 -6.32 8.94
N ALA A 66 6.12 -5.82 10.09
CA ALA A 66 6.26 -4.39 10.35
C ALA A 66 7.24 -3.70 9.39
N LYS A 67 8.18 -4.46 8.81
CA LYS A 67 9.08 -3.97 7.75
C LYS A 67 8.43 -3.95 6.37
N LYS A 68 7.28 -4.58 6.17
CA LYS A 68 6.59 -4.59 4.87
C LYS A 68 5.91 -3.26 4.60
N THR A 69 5.92 -2.89 3.33
CA THR A 69 5.25 -1.70 2.80
C THR A 69 4.20 -2.18 1.80
N ILE A 70 3.01 -1.58 1.86
CA ILE A 70 1.97 -1.77 0.86
C ILE A 70 2.23 -0.76 -0.27
N ASP A 71 2.34 -1.24 -1.49
CA ASP A 71 2.71 -0.38 -2.62
C ASP A 71 1.60 0.61 -2.99
N VAL A 72 0.34 0.18 -2.96
CA VAL A 72 -0.83 1.02 -3.26
C VAL A 72 -2.04 0.62 -2.40
N ILE A 73 -2.79 1.60 -1.88
CA ILE A 73 -4.11 1.43 -1.26
C ILE A 73 -5.12 2.33 -1.97
N GLY A 74 -6.18 1.73 -2.51
CA GLY A 74 -7.30 2.46 -3.13
C GLY A 74 -8.34 2.94 -2.10
N ARG A 75 -8.94 4.09 -2.38
CA ARG A 75 -10.07 4.62 -1.60
C ARG A 75 -11.20 5.04 -2.50
N LYS A 76 -12.42 4.69 -2.09
CA LYS A 76 -13.66 5.11 -2.74
C LYS A 76 -14.62 5.66 -1.68
N LYS A 77 -15.23 6.81 -1.92
CA LYS A 77 -16.12 7.51 -0.97
C LYS A 77 -15.50 7.66 0.43
N ASN A 78 -14.20 7.96 0.47
CA ASN A 78 -13.41 8.08 1.69
C ASN A 78 -13.33 6.79 2.56
N SER A 79 -13.78 5.63 2.05
CA SER A 79 -13.54 4.32 2.64
C SER A 79 -12.34 3.64 2.00
N VAL A 80 -11.61 2.85 2.78
CA VAL A 80 -10.57 1.94 2.24
C VAL A 80 -11.29 0.79 1.52
N THR A 81 -10.85 0.50 0.30
CA THR A 81 -11.30 -0.65 -0.50
C THR A 81 -10.06 -1.40 -0.96
N ILE A 82 -10.11 -2.74 -0.91
CA ILE A 82 -9.04 -3.65 -1.33
C ILE A 82 -9.42 -4.24 -2.68
#